data_AF-A0A523DAY8-F1
#
_entry.id   AF-A0A523DAY8-F1
#
_cell.length_a   1.000
_cell.length_b   1.000
_cell.length_c   1.000
_cell.angle_alpha   90.00
_cell.angle_beta   90.00
_cell.angle_gamma   90.00
#
_symmetry.space_group_name_H-M   'P 1'
#
loop_
_entity.id
_entity.type
_entity.pdbx_description
1 polymer ?
#
loop_
_entity_poly.entity_id
_entity_poly.type
_entity_poly.pdbx_seq_one_letter_code
_entity_poly.pdbx_strand_id
1 'polypeptide(L)'
;MNGKGSRCVRGLLGLGLLGILVGCGADLGVLHPDTLLFNGKIVTVDEDFSIAEAVAIKDGRFVAVGSNSQIRSLAGDRTEMVDLEGRTVLP
;
A
#
# COMPACT_ATOMS: atom_id res chain seq x y z
N MET A 1 -13.85 -13.86 3.39
CA MET A 1 -14.22 -14.81 2.31
C MET A 1 -14.70 -14.00 1.12
N ASN A 2 -13.85 -13.84 0.09
CA ASN A 2 -14.13 -13.32 -1.28
C ASN A 2 -12.75 -13.24 -1.96
N GLY A 3 -12.41 -13.86 -3.09
CA GLY A 3 -13.17 -14.65 -4.03
C GLY A 3 -12.48 -14.58 -5.41
N LYS A 4 -11.52 -15.49 -5.65
CA LYS A 4 -11.04 -16.01 -6.95
C LYS A 4 -10.16 -15.13 -7.86
N GLY A 5 -8.99 -15.68 -8.21
CA GLY A 5 -8.49 -15.63 -9.58
C GLY A 5 -6.99 -15.79 -9.76
N SER A 6 -6.45 -17.01 -9.66
CA SER A 6 -5.23 -17.40 -10.40
C SER A 6 -5.15 -18.92 -10.51
N ARG A 7 -5.89 -19.44 -11.51
CA ARG A 7 -5.74 -20.81 -12.01
C ARG A 7 -4.66 -20.75 -13.08
N CYS A 8 -3.46 -21.27 -12.79
CA CYS A 8 -2.46 -21.56 -13.81
C CYS A 8 -1.65 -22.80 -13.45
N VAL A 9 -2.33 -23.85 -12.99
CA VAL A 9 -1.75 -25.20 -12.92
C VAL A 9 -2.64 -26.12 -13.74
N ARG A 10 -2.28 -26.32 -15.02
CA ARG A 10 -2.67 -27.47 -15.86
C ARG A 10 -2.08 -27.31 -17.25
N GLY A 11 -0.99 -28.04 -17.46
CA GLY A 11 -0.29 -28.16 -18.74
C GLY A 11 0.89 -29.13 -18.61
N LEU A 12 0.69 -30.27 -17.94
CA LEU A 12 1.57 -31.43 -18.07
C LEU A 12 1.34 -32.03 -19.45
N LEU A 13 2.37 -31.99 -20.31
CA LEU A 13 2.78 -33.03 -21.29
C LEU A 13 3.51 -32.38 -22.46
N GLY A 14 4.82 -32.25 -22.30
CA GLY A 14 5.77 -31.98 -23.38
C GLY A 14 7.16 -32.26 -22.85
N LEU A 15 7.70 -33.45 -23.12
CA LEU A 15 9.11 -33.76 -22.92
C LEU A 15 9.94 -32.77 -23.75
N GLY A 16 10.51 -31.77 -23.09
CA GLY A 16 11.40 -30.77 -23.69
C GLY A 16 12.25 -30.16 -22.60
N LEU A 17 13.55 -30.37 -22.69
CA LEU A 17 14.60 -29.96 -21.75
C LEU A 17 14.45 -28.51 -21.25
N LEU A 18 14.72 -28.33 -19.95
CA LEU A 18 15.38 -27.17 -19.33
C LEU A 18 14.58 -25.85 -19.23
N GLY A 19 14.25 -25.46 -17.99
CA GLY A 19 13.93 -24.07 -17.67
C GLY A 19 12.87 -23.82 -16.61
N ILE A 20 12.91 -24.49 -15.45
CA ILE A 20 12.23 -23.96 -14.26
C ILE A 20 13.09 -22.80 -13.75
N LEU A 21 12.83 -21.58 -14.26
CA LEU A 21 13.24 -20.33 -13.62
C LEU A 21 12.01 -19.73 -12.97
N VAL A 22 11.65 -20.36 -11.85
CA VAL A 22 10.77 -19.77 -10.85
C VAL A 22 11.52 -18.62 -10.20
N GLY A 23 10.87 -17.45 -10.18
CA GLY A 23 10.98 -16.51 -9.08
C GLY A 23 12.04 -15.42 -9.20
N CYS A 24 11.67 -14.29 -9.78
CA CYS A 24 12.04 -13.00 -9.20
C CYS A 24 10.93 -11.99 -9.50
N GLY A 25 9.91 -11.97 -8.64
CA GLY A 25 9.04 -10.80 -8.51
C GLY A 25 9.79 -9.75 -7.70
N ALA A 26 10.87 -9.22 -8.26
CA ALA A 26 11.49 -8.02 -7.71
C ALA A 26 10.53 -6.88 -8.02
N ASP A 27 9.82 -6.42 -6.99
CA ASP A 27 9.13 -5.15 -6.99
C ASP A 27 10.17 -4.08 -7.37
N LEU A 28 10.20 -3.71 -8.65
CA LEU A 28 11.17 -2.78 -9.22
C LEU A 28 10.81 -1.36 -8.75
N GLY A 29 11.16 -1.07 -7.51
CA GLY A 29 11.57 0.26 -7.08
C GLY A 29 10.51 1.35 -7.00
N VAL A 30 9.22 1.03 -6.86
CA VAL A 30 8.28 1.99 -6.29
C VAL A 30 8.31 1.79 -4.77
N LEU A 31 9.01 2.68 -4.06
CA LEU A 31 9.06 2.65 -2.60
C LEU A 31 7.68 3.02 -2.04
N HIS A 32 6.80 2.04 -1.96
CA HIS A 32 5.49 2.17 -1.33
C HIS A 32 5.65 2.44 0.18
N PRO A 33 4.73 3.22 0.78
CA PRO A 33 4.71 3.45 2.22
C PRO A 33 4.49 2.13 2.97
N ASP A 34 5.05 2.06 4.18
CA ASP A 34 4.85 0.91 5.06
C ASP A 34 3.44 0.92 5.64
N THR A 35 2.93 2.10 6.00
CA THR A 35 1.60 2.29 6.58
C THR A 35 0.88 3.48 5.96
N LEU A 36 -0.42 3.32 5.72
CA LEU A 36 -1.35 4.40 5.41
C LEU A 36 -2.41 4.47 6.50
N LEU A 37 -2.58 5.66 7.09
CA LEU A 37 -3.73 5.97 7.94
C LEU A 37 -4.69 6.81 7.11
N PHE A 38 -5.96 6.42 7.01
CA PHE A 38 -6.95 7.12 6.18
C PHE A 38 -8.31 7.22 6.86
N ASN A 39 -9.20 8.02 6.29
CA ASN A 39 -10.54 8.31 6.79
C ASN A 39 -10.49 8.90 8.21
N GLY A 40 -9.54 9.78 8.49
CA GLY A 40 -9.36 10.40 9.79
C GLY A 40 -9.47 11.92 9.76
N LYS A 41 -9.30 12.52 10.94
CA LYS A 41 -9.01 13.95 11.12
C LYS A 41 -7.57 14.07 11.60
N ILE A 42 -6.66 14.43 10.71
CA ILE A 42 -5.23 14.48 11.01
C ILE A 42 -4.85 15.94 11.24
N VAL A 43 -4.59 16.29 12.48
CA VAL A 43 -4.12 17.64 12.83
C VAL A 43 -2.63 17.69 12.54
N THR A 44 -2.20 18.64 11.72
CA THR A 44 -0.79 18.89 11.45
C THR A 44 -0.33 20.17 12.13
N VAL A 45 0.98 20.27 12.42
CA VAL A 45 1.61 21.48 12.97
C VAL A 45 2.38 22.20 11.87
N ASP A 46 1.73 22.42 10.73
CA ASP A 46 2.23 23.32 9.67
C ASP A 46 1.84 24.78 9.98
N GLU A 47 2.24 25.73 9.11
CA GLU A 47 1.98 27.17 9.31
C GLU A 47 0.48 27.50 9.39
N ASP A 48 -0.35 26.68 8.76
CA ASP A 48 -1.80 26.86 8.65
C ASP A 48 -2.59 26.03 9.69
N PHE A 49 -1.90 25.23 10.52
CA PHE A 49 -2.51 24.23 11.41
C PHE A 49 -3.55 23.37 10.68
N SER A 50 -3.17 22.87 9.50
CA SER A 50 -4.10 22.22 8.59
C SER A 50 -4.63 20.89 9.13
N ILE A 51 -5.85 20.53 8.71
CA ILE A 51 -6.46 19.23 8.96
C ILE A 51 -6.51 18.44 7.65
N ALA A 52 -5.83 17.31 7.62
CA ALA A 52 -5.84 16.36 6.51
C ALA A 52 -6.72 15.13 6.80
N GLU A 53 -6.99 14.33 5.77
CA GLU A 53 -7.83 13.14 5.90
C GLU A 53 -7.00 11.85 6.04
N ALA A 54 -5.77 11.85 5.52
CA ALA A 54 -4.91 10.69 5.44
C ALA A 54 -3.41 11.05 5.44
N VAL A 55 -2.57 10.11 5.92
CA VAL A 55 -1.10 10.19 5.86
C VAL A 55 -0.49 8.87 5.37
N ALA A 56 0.66 9.00 4.72
CA ALA A 56 1.53 7.89 4.34
C ALA A 56 2.83 7.92 5.17
N ILE A 57 3.19 6.77 5.73
CA ILE A 57 4.36 6.60 6.60
C ILE A 57 5.34 5.62 5.94
N LYS A 58 6.61 6.01 5.87
CA LYS A 58 7.72 5.16 5.45
C LYS A 58 8.86 5.31 6.46
N ASP A 59 9.39 4.20 6.95
CA ASP A 59 10.51 4.17 7.90
C ASP A 59 10.29 5.12 9.11
N GLY A 60 9.06 5.15 9.60
CA GLY A 60 8.64 5.99 10.74
C GLY A 60 8.54 7.49 10.44
N ARG A 61 8.53 7.91 9.16
CA ARG A 61 8.36 9.32 8.76
C ARG A 61 7.17 9.51 7.84
N PHE A 62 6.51 10.66 7.94
CA PHE A 62 5.51 11.07 6.96
C PHE A 62 6.17 11.34 5.62
N VAL A 63 5.72 10.63 4.58
CA VAL A 63 6.16 10.84 3.19
C VAL A 63 5.09 11.51 2.34
N ALA A 64 3.84 11.51 2.80
CA ALA A 64 2.75 12.29 2.22
C ALA A 64 1.65 12.54 3.25
N VAL A 65 0.96 13.68 3.12
CA VAL A 65 -0.22 14.08 3.90
C VAL A 65 -1.22 14.67 2.91
N GLY A 66 -2.50 14.30 2.98
CA GLY A 66 -3.47 14.79 2.02
C GLY A 66 -4.87 14.20 2.16
N SER A 67 -5.60 14.18 1.03
CA SER A 67 -6.94 13.59 0.99
C SER A 67 -6.90 12.07 0.99
N ASN A 68 -8.04 11.44 1.32
CA ASN A 68 -8.19 9.99 1.28
C ASN A 68 -7.83 9.39 -0.08
N SER A 69 -8.24 10.03 -1.18
CA SER A 69 -7.99 9.52 -2.53
C SER A 69 -6.51 9.62 -2.92
N GLN A 70 -5.86 10.74 -2.59
CA GLN A 70 -4.45 10.99 -2.89
C GLN A 70 -3.52 10.03 -2.14
N ILE A 71 -3.83 9.73 -0.87
CA ILE A 71 -2.96 8.90 -0.05
C ILE A 71 -3.19 7.41 -0.34
N ARG A 72 -4.45 6.98 -0.54
CA ARG A 72 -4.75 5.58 -0.87
C ARG A 72 -4.19 5.15 -2.22
N SER A 73 -3.98 6.07 -3.17
CA SER A 73 -3.35 5.74 -4.45
C SER A 73 -1.86 5.41 -4.34
N LEU A 74 -1.21 5.71 -3.21
CA LEU A 74 0.20 5.39 -2.94
C LEU A 74 0.40 3.95 -2.43
N ALA A 75 -0.68 3.26 -2.04
CA ALA A 75 -0.62 1.92 -1.48
C ALA A 75 0.03 0.93 -2.45
N GLY A 76 0.98 0.14 -1.93
CA GLY A 76 1.51 -1.03 -2.62
C GLY A 76 1.01 -2.32 -2.00
N ASP A 77 1.40 -3.45 -2.58
CA ASP A 77 0.97 -4.79 -2.16
C ASP A 77 1.32 -5.13 -0.69
N ARG A 78 2.32 -4.43 -0.13
CA ARG A 78 2.81 -4.63 1.24
C ARG A 78 2.45 -3.49 2.20
N THR A 79 1.73 -2.47 1.74
CA THR A 79 1.34 -1.33 2.57
C THR A 79 0.24 -1.74 3.54
N GLU A 80 0.46 -1.52 4.83
CA GLU A 80 -0.58 -1.64 5.84
C GLU A 80 -1.59 -0.51 5.69
N MET A 81 -2.87 -0.83 5.56
CA MET A 81 -3.95 0.15 5.44
C MET A 81 -4.78 0.18 6.72
N VAL A 82 -4.83 1.33 7.39
CA VAL A 82 -5.56 1.53 8.63
C VAL A 82 -6.68 2.54 8.41
N ASP A 83 -7.93 2.07 8.45
CA ASP A 83 -9.12 2.94 8.48
C ASP A 83 -9.28 3.53 9.88
N LEU A 84 -9.27 4.85 9.98
CA LEU A 84 -9.40 5.57 11.24
C LEU A 84 -10.86 5.80 11.65
N GLU A 85 -11.83 5.49 10.78
CA GLU A 85 -13.27 5.58 11.07
C GLU A 85 -13.71 6.98 11.58
N GLY A 86 -13.09 8.04 11.06
CA GLY A 86 -13.33 9.42 11.45
C GLY A 86 -12.64 9.87 12.75
N ARG A 87 -11.82 9.02 13.38
CA ARG A 87 -11.06 9.37 14.60
C ARG A 87 -9.95 10.38 14.29
N THR A 88 -9.47 11.03 15.35
CA THR A 88 -8.46 12.10 15.25
C THR A 88 -7.04 11.56 15.51
N VAL A 89 -6.09 11.99 14.70
CA VAL A 89 -4.65 11.78 14.93
C VAL A 89 -4.03 13.08 15.41
N LEU A 90 -3.25 12.99 16.50
CA LEU A 90 -2.49 14.10 17.05
C LEU A 90 -0.98 13.85 16.85
N PRO A 91 -0.21 14.90 16.49
CA PRO A 91 1.24 14.82 16.30
C PRO A 91 2.01 14.83 17.62
#